data_AF-A0A073IX12-F1
#
_entry.id   AF-A0A073IX12-F1
#
_cell.length_a   1.000
_cell.length_b   1.000
_cell.length_c   1.000
_cell.angle_alpha   90.00
_cell.angle_beta   90.00
_cell.angle_gamma   90.00
#
_symmetry.space_group_name_H-M   'P 1'
#
loop_
_entity.id
_entity.type
_entity.pdbx_description
1 polymer ?
#
loop_
_entity_poly.entity_id
_entity_poly.type
_entity_poly.pdbx_seq_one_letter_code
_entity_poly.pdbx_strand_id
1 'polypeptide(L)'
;MTLDTAEIDRAYQFFLGRTPPADKRPPFANMSQLFSTIMGSKEYKSSPRSWKNTMQWPLRQVFVVPQARVIYCPIGKNGCSFLKAQMVRLSGLEDQNYILRDVHLLTDHVNTSLQLSDYSKKQARTYADAPDFMKFAVLRNVHARLLSAWTEKFLLNRHERGNQMHTGPVVAAVQQQTRPDFHRSVSFADFIRYVTSADPRTLDPHWRPQILYLRGIEYTHLFDFDRINEAIDALEAWTGVTLPRQAVNSTGSGSSGGMKLPNAHALEPHVLDDLPRIARHCFFNEELDSLITNSFAQDIEMLEKINRSA
;
A
#
# COMPACT_ATOMS: atom_id res chain seq x y z
N MET A 1 17.96 10.82 20.75
CA MET A 1 17.69 9.58 21.50
C MET A 1 18.16 8.42 20.64
N THR A 2 18.96 7.50 21.19
CA THR A 2 19.43 6.31 20.48
C THR A 2 18.54 5.12 20.82
N LEU A 3 18.43 4.16 19.92
CA LEU A 3 17.75 2.90 20.20
C LEU A 3 18.41 2.17 21.36
N ASP A 4 17.58 1.51 22.18
CA ASP A 4 18.09 0.63 23.23
C ASP A 4 18.72 -0.64 22.63
N THR A 5 19.55 -1.29 23.45
CA THR A 5 20.27 -2.51 23.03
C THR A 5 19.35 -3.68 22.73
N ALA A 6 18.22 -3.81 23.43
CA ALA A 6 17.29 -4.91 23.22
C ALA A 6 16.59 -4.80 21.87
N GLU A 7 16.26 -3.59 21.42
CA GLU A 7 15.72 -3.31 20.09
C GLU A 7 16.72 -3.63 18.98
N ILE A 8 17.99 -3.28 19.17
CA ILE A 8 19.07 -3.65 18.24
C ILE A 8 19.21 -5.18 18.17
N ASP A 9 19.24 -5.86 19.32
CA ASP A 9 19.37 -7.32 19.38
C ASP A 9 18.20 -8.04 18.71
N ARG A 10 16.95 -7.58 18.93
CA ARG A 10 15.76 -8.12 18.25
C ARG A 10 15.85 -7.96 16.74
N ALA A 11 16.33 -6.82 16.25
CA ALA A 11 16.51 -6.62 14.82
C ALA A 11 17.53 -7.58 14.24
N TYR A 12 18.72 -7.68 14.84
CA TYR A 12 19.74 -8.62 14.39
C TYR A 12 19.24 -10.07 14.44
N GLN A 13 18.48 -10.45 15.48
CA GLN A 13 17.89 -11.78 15.57
C GLN A 13 16.89 -12.03 14.43
N PHE A 14 16.01 -11.08 14.14
CA PHE A 14 15.02 -11.19 13.07
C PHE A 14 15.67 -11.27 11.68
N PHE A 15 16.61 -10.38 11.38
CA PHE A 15 17.20 -10.25 10.04
C PHE A 15 18.33 -11.27 9.79
N LEU A 16 19.12 -11.59 10.81
CA LEU A 16 20.38 -12.34 10.68
C LEU A 16 20.45 -13.61 11.55
N GLY A 17 19.45 -13.85 12.42
CA GLY A 17 19.40 -15.06 13.26
C GLY A 17 20.40 -15.08 14.41
N ARG A 18 20.99 -13.94 14.79
CA ARG A 18 21.98 -13.82 15.86
C ARG A 18 21.92 -12.46 16.54
N THR A 19 22.62 -12.29 17.65
CA THR A 19 22.88 -10.96 18.23
C THR A 19 24.13 -10.30 17.60
N PRO A 20 24.23 -8.96 17.59
CA PRO A 20 25.45 -8.27 17.23
C PRO A 20 26.53 -8.46 18.31
N PRO A 21 27.82 -8.56 17.93
CA PRO A 21 28.92 -8.57 18.90
C PRO A 21 28.84 -7.34 19.82
N ALA A 22 29.04 -7.53 21.13
CA ALA A 22 28.86 -6.46 22.12
C ALA A 22 29.76 -5.24 21.86
N ASP A 23 30.95 -5.47 21.31
CA ASP A 23 31.96 -4.48 20.91
C ASP A 23 31.68 -3.80 19.55
N LYS A 24 30.69 -4.30 18.78
CA LYS A 24 30.34 -3.84 17.43
C LYS A 24 28.90 -3.39 17.30
N ARG A 25 28.31 -2.84 18.37
CA ARG A 25 26.98 -2.22 18.37
C ARG A 25 27.10 -0.72 18.09
N PRO A 26 27.04 -0.26 16.82
CA PRO A 26 27.00 1.17 16.56
C PRO A 26 25.70 1.77 17.12
N PRO A 27 25.73 3.02 17.61
CA PRO A 27 24.52 3.69 18.04
C PRO A 27 23.63 3.97 16.83
N PHE A 28 22.37 3.53 16.89
CA PHE A 28 21.36 3.86 15.89
C PHE A 28 20.40 4.91 16.46
N ALA A 29 20.11 5.95 15.68
CA ALA A 29 19.20 7.02 16.10
C ALA A 29 17.73 6.58 16.06
N ASN A 30 17.37 5.66 15.17
CA ASN A 30 16.01 5.14 15.01
C ASN A 30 16.00 3.81 14.23
N MET A 31 14.83 3.16 14.19
CA MET A 31 14.62 1.86 13.54
C MET A 31 14.90 1.89 12.03
N SER A 32 14.57 3.00 11.35
CA SER A 32 14.81 3.15 9.91
C SER A 32 16.31 3.08 9.58
N GLN A 33 17.14 3.77 10.38
CA GLN A 33 18.60 3.72 10.23
C GLN A 33 19.14 2.31 10.50
N LEU A 34 18.64 1.64 11.55
CA LEU A 34 19.03 0.27 11.90
C LEU A 34 18.70 -0.71 10.77
N PHE A 35 17.46 -0.68 10.27
CA PHE A 35 17.00 -1.55 9.19
C PHE A 35 17.75 -1.29 7.90
N SER A 36 17.93 -0.03 7.51
CA SER A 36 18.71 0.32 6.33
C SER A 36 20.15 -0.19 6.41
N THR A 37 20.77 -0.09 7.60
CA THR A 37 22.14 -0.56 7.83
C THR A 37 22.24 -2.09 7.72
N ILE A 38 21.35 -2.82 8.40
CA ILE A 38 21.33 -4.28 8.35
C ILE A 38 21.05 -4.76 6.92
N MET A 39 19.99 -4.25 6.28
CA MET A 39 19.61 -4.66 4.92
C MET A 39 20.66 -4.26 3.86
N GLY A 40 21.43 -3.21 4.12
CA GLY A 40 22.55 -2.79 3.27
C GLY A 40 23.78 -3.70 3.37
N SER A 41 23.92 -4.46 4.45
CA SER A 41 25.09 -5.28 4.74
C SER A 41 25.25 -6.47 3.77
N LYS A 42 26.50 -6.92 3.57
CA LYS A 42 26.79 -8.13 2.80
C LYS A 42 26.15 -9.37 3.43
N GLU A 43 26.15 -9.42 4.76
CA GLU A 43 25.61 -10.55 5.51
C GLU A 43 24.10 -10.73 5.29
N TYR A 44 23.31 -9.65 5.38
CA TYR A 44 21.89 -9.71 5.05
C TYR A 44 21.68 -10.17 3.60
N LYS A 45 22.41 -9.58 2.64
CA LYS A 45 22.30 -9.91 1.21
C LYS A 45 22.67 -11.37 0.87
N SER A 46 23.40 -12.04 1.76
CA SER A 46 23.71 -13.47 1.65
C SER A 46 22.79 -14.35 2.51
N SER A 47 21.90 -13.76 3.30
CA SER A 47 20.96 -14.47 4.16
C SER A 47 19.71 -14.93 3.38
N PRO A 48 19.05 -16.02 3.83
CA PRO A 48 17.75 -16.42 3.31
C PRO A 48 16.69 -15.31 3.40
N ARG A 49 16.79 -14.43 4.41
CA ARG A 49 15.87 -13.31 4.62
C ARG A 49 15.92 -12.25 3.52
N SER A 50 17.02 -12.13 2.77
CA SER A 50 17.08 -11.23 1.61
C SER A 50 16.50 -11.82 0.33
N TRP A 51 16.30 -13.14 0.29
CA TRP A 51 15.96 -13.84 -0.93
C TRP A 51 14.48 -13.61 -1.28
N LYS A 52 14.23 -13.06 -2.47
CA LYS A 52 12.90 -13.04 -3.10
C LYS A 52 13.06 -13.48 -4.56
N ASN A 53 12.05 -14.16 -5.09
CA ASN A 53 12.04 -14.59 -6.48
C ASN A 53 11.92 -13.41 -7.46
N THR A 54 12.11 -13.67 -8.74
CA THR A 54 12.05 -12.66 -9.81
C THR A 54 10.65 -12.54 -10.45
N MET A 55 9.57 -12.83 -9.72
CA MET A 55 8.22 -12.51 -10.19
C MET A 55 8.08 -11.00 -10.37
N GLN A 56 7.28 -10.61 -11.35
CA GLN A 56 6.98 -9.22 -11.61
C GLN A 56 5.70 -8.80 -10.91
N TRP A 57 5.50 -7.49 -10.84
CA TRP A 57 4.22 -6.93 -10.44
C TRP A 57 3.11 -7.39 -11.41
N PRO A 58 1.87 -7.67 -10.94
CA PRO A 58 1.39 -7.52 -9.56
C PRO A 58 1.77 -8.69 -8.64
N LEU A 59 2.04 -9.87 -9.21
CA LEU A 59 2.16 -11.14 -8.48
C LEU A 59 3.20 -11.12 -7.38
N ARG A 60 4.33 -10.45 -7.57
CA ARG A 60 5.39 -10.41 -6.55
C ARG A 60 4.95 -9.85 -5.19
N GLN A 61 3.91 -9.01 -5.16
CA GLN A 61 3.41 -8.38 -3.93
C GLN A 61 2.22 -9.13 -3.32
N VAL A 62 1.63 -10.07 -4.03
CA VAL A 62 0.46 -10.82 -3.58
C VAL A 62 0.83 -11.58 -2.31
N PHE A 63 0.00 -11.43 -1.27
CA PHE A 63 0.17 -12.13 -0.01
C PHE A 63 -0.38 -13.54 -0.11
N VAL A 64 0.28 -14.47 0.55
CA VAL A 64 -0.14 -15.87 0.66
C VAL A 64 0.10 -16.35 2.08
N VAL A 65 -0.88 -17.05 2.64
CA VAL A 65 -0.78 -17.75 3.92
C VAL A 65 -1.18 -19.21 3.67
N PRO A 66 -0.22 -20.08 3.26
CA PRO A 66 -0.54 -21.44 2.80
C PRO A 66 -1.31 -22.28 3.83
N GLN A 67 -0.95 -22.18 5.10
CA GLN A 67 -1.57 -22.89 6.23
C GLN A 67 -3.03 -22.50 6.47
N ALA A 68 -3.41 -21.26 6.15
CA ALA A 68 -4.79 -20.78 6.22
C ALA A 68 -5.52 -20.85 4.88
N ARG A 69 -4.80 -21.23 3.81
CA ARG A 69 -5.30 -21.29 2.43
C ARG A 69 -5.90 -19.96 1.97
N VAL A 70 -5.23 -18.86 2.28
CA VAL A 70 -5.66 -17.49 1.94
C VAL A 70 -4.63 -16.80 1.05
N ILE A 71 -5.11 -16.11 0.01
CA ILE A 71 -4.36 -15.21 -0.85
C ILE A 71 -5.00 -13.83 -0.81
N TYR A 72 -4.18 -12.79 -0.65
CA TYR A 72 -4.62 -11.39 -0.63
C TYR A 72 -3.90 -10.56 -1.69
N CYS A 73 -4.66 -9.81 -2.49
CA CYS A 73 -4.12 -8.81 -3.41
C CYS A 73 -3.97 -7.44 -2.73
N PRO A 74 -2.75 -6.97 -2.40
CA PRO A 74 -2.59 -5.65 -1.82
C PRO A 74 -2.70 -4.56 -2.88
N ILE A 75 -3.83 -3.85 -2.88
CA ILE A 75 -4.06 -2.68 -3.75
C ILE A 75 -3.74 -1.39 -2.99
N GLY A 76 -2.92 -0.54 -3.60
CA GLY A 76 -2.53 0.75 -3.04
C GLY A 76 -3.75 1.62 -2.72
N LYS A 77 -3.77 2.20 -1.51
CA LYS A 77 -4.82 3.09 -1.00
C LYS A 77 -6.20 2.44 -0.73
N ASN A 78 -6.26 1.11 -0.65
CA ASN A 78 -7.48 0.36 -0.31
C ASN A 78 -7.42 -0.30 1.08
N GLY A 79 -6.84 0.39 2.06
CA GLY A 79 -6.63 -0.19 3.40
C GLY A 79 -5.57 -1.29 3.43
N CYS A 80 -4.63 -1.29 2.48
CA CYS A 80 -3.62 -2.34 2.36
C CYS A 80 -2.77 -2.52 3.63
N SER A 81 -2.42 -1.46 4.36
CA SER A 81 -1.69 -1.59 5.64
C SER A 81 -2.47 -2.46 6.64
N PHE A 82 -3.78 -2.23 6.75
CA PHE A 82 -4.66 -2.95 7.65
C PHE A 82 -4.79 -4.42 7.22
N LEU A 83 -5.07 -4.68 5.93
CA LEU A 83 -5.25 -6.04 5.42
C LEU A 83 -3.94 -6.85 5.41
N LYS A 84 -2.78 -6.23 5.09
CA LYS A 84 -1.46 -6.86 5.25
C LYS A 84 -1.24 -7.28 6.70
N ALA A 85 -1.61 -6.43 7.68
CA ALA A 85 -1.50 -6.79 9.09
C ALA A 85 -2.41 -7.98 9.47
N GLN A 86 -3.58 -8.12 8.85
CA GLN A 86 -4.42 -9.31 9.05
C GLN A 86 -3.79 -10.58 8.47
N MET A 87 -3.16 -10.49 7.29
CA MET A 87 -2.42 -11.62 6.73
C MET A 87 -1.24 -12.04 7.63
N VAL A 88 -0.54 -11.09 8.24
CA VAL A 88 0.52 -11.38 9.24
C VAL A 88 -0.06 -12.08 10.46
N ARG A 89 -1.18 -11.61 11.01
CA ARG A 89 -1.83 -12.26 12.17
C ARG A 89 -2.33 -13.67 11.84
N LEU A 90 -2.96 -13.82 10.68
CA LEU A 90 -3.46 -15.10 10.20
C LEU A 90 -2.34 -16.13 9.97
N SER A 91 -1.13 -15.67 9.69
CA SER A 91 0.00 -16.56 9.47
C SER A 91 0.45 -17.31 10.73
N GLY A 92 0.21 -16.77 11.92
CA GLY A 92 0.69 -17.38 13.16
C GLY A 92 2.22 -17.55 13.24
N LEU A 93 2.99 -16.81 12.43
CA LEU A 93 4.45 -16.85 12.45
C LEU A 93 4.97 -16.36 13.80
N GLU A 94 6.06 -16.96 14.28
CA GLU A 94 6.72 -16.57 15.55
C GLU A 94 7.10 -15.07 15.55
N ASP A 95 7.59 -14.58 14.41
CA ASP A 95 7.99 -13.18 14.24
C ASP A 95 6.84 -12.21 13.95
N GLN A 96 5.56 -12.64 13.99
CA GLN A 96 4.43 -11.81 13.57
C GLN A 96 4.41 -10.43 14.24
N ASN A 97 4.68 -10.37 15.54
CA ASN A 97 4.66 -9.13 16.32
C ASN A 97 5.77 -8.17 15.88
N TYR A 98 6.89 -8.72 15.43
CA TYR A 98 8.00 -7.94 14.89
C TYR A 98 7.67 -7.42 13.49
N ILE A 99 7.10 -8.27 12.62
CA ILE A 99 6.66 -7.88 11.27
C ILE A 99 5.61 -6.77 11.34
N LEU A 100 4.68 -6.83 12.29
CA LEU A 100 3.61 -5.83 12.48
C LEU A 100 4.12 -4.42 12.84
N ARG A 101 5.38 -4.27 13.29
CA ARG A 101 5.96 -2.94 13.61
C ARG A 101 6.13 -2.07 12.37
N ASP A 102 6.45 -2.68 11.23
CA ASP A 102 6.50 -2.02 9.93
C ASP A 102 6.14 -3.05 8.84
N VAL A 103 4.85 -3.31 8.71
CA VAL A 103 4.35 -4.35 7.81
C VAL A 103 4.74 -4.07 6.36
N HIS A 104 4.85 -2.81 5.93
CA HIS A 104 5.21 -2.49 4.55
C HIS A 104 6.67 -2.77 4.27
N LEU A 105 7.55 -2.18 5.07
CA LEU A 105 8.99 -2.34 4.87
C LEU A 105 9.38 -3.82 4.97
N LEU A 106 8.91 -4.51 6.01
CA LEU A 106 9.35 -5.87 6.29
C LEU A 106 8.80 -6.85 5.26
N THR A 107 7.54 -6.77 4.85
CA THR A 107 7.02 -7.72 3.85
C THR A 107 7.57 -7.44 2.45
N ASP A 108 7.83 -6.19 2.10
CA ASP A 108 8.21 -5.82 0.74
C ASP A 108 9.72 -6.02 0.47
N HIS A 109 10.55 -5.95 1.51
CA HIS A 109 12.01 -6.05 1.40
C HIS A 109 12.63 -7.30 2.04
N VAL A 110 11.90 -8.00 2.91
CA VAL A 110 12.37 -9.20 3.62
C VAL A 110 11.55 -10.40 3.18
N ASN A 111 12.21 -11.56 3.11
CA ASN A 111 11.54 -12.84 3.04
C ASN A 111 10.88 -13.13 4.38
N THR A 112 9.57 -12.93 4.41
CA THR A 112 8.72 -13.21 5.58
C THR A 112 7.90 -14.48 5.40
N SER A 113 8.02 -15.14 4.24
CA SER A 113 7.13 -16.23 3.82
C SER A 113 5.65 -15.82 3.76
N LEU A 114 5.39 -14.54 3.45
CA LEU A 114 4.04 -13.99 3.40
C LEU A 114 3.65 -13.47 2.02
N GLN A 115 4.60 -13.36 1.08
CA GLN A 115 4.33 -12.96 -0.31
C GLN A 115 4.64 -14.09 -1.28
N LEU A 116 3.98 -14.13 -2.44
CA LEU A 116 4.34 -15.06 -3.51
C LEU A 116 5.80 -14.94 -3.95
N SER A 117 6.40 -13.75 -3.81
CA SER A 117 7.82 -13.55 -4.08
C SER A 117 8.75 -14.17 -3.04
N ASP A 118 8.25 -14.61 -1.89
CA ASP A 118 9.02 -15.31 -0.85
C ASP A 118 9.20 -16.80 -1.13
N TYR A 119 8.57 -17.32 -2.18
CA TYR A 119 8.61 -18.73 -2.58
C TYR A 119 9.27 -18.92 -3.94
N SER A 120 9.68 -20.15 -4.28
CA SER A 120 10.13 -20.43 -5.66
C SER A 120 9.02 -20.12 -6.66
N LYS A 121 9.35 -19.71 -7.90
CA LYS A 121 8.32 -19.37 -8.91
C LYS A 121 7.33 -20.52 -9.14
N LYS A 122 7.80 -21.77 -9.10
CA LYS A 122 6.96 -22.96 -9.24
C LYS A 122 5.95 -23.06 -8.10
N GLN A 123 6.41 -22.95 -6.85
CA GLN A 123 5.56 -23.03 -5.67
C GLN A 123 4.59 -21.84 -5.57
N ALA A 124 5.07 -20.63 -5.90
CA ALA A 124 4.22 -19.44 -5.97
C ALA A 124 3.08 -19.61 -6.98
N ARG A 125 3.35 -20.24 -8.13
CA ARG A 125 2.29 -20.61 -9.10
C ARG A 125 1.35 -21.68 -8.56
N THR A 126 1.87 -22.72 -7.92
CA THR A 126 1.04 -23.72 -7.25
C THR A 126 0.04 -23.08 -6.29
N TYR A 127 0.46 -22.10 -5.48
CA TYR A 127 -0.48 -21.38 -4.60
C TYR A 127 -1.44 -20.48 -5.37
N ALA A 128 -0.94 -19.67 -6.30
CA ALA A 128 -1.76 -18.74 -7.09
C ALA A 128 -2.89 -19.44 -7.87
N ASP A 129 -2.61 -20.64 -8.37
CA ASP A 129 -3.52 -21.39 -9.24
C ASP A 129 -4.38 -22.40 -8.46
N ALA A 130 -4.08 -22.65 -7.17
CA ALA A 130 -4.81 -23.61 -6.33
C ALA A 130 -6.29 -23.20 -6.15
N PRO A 131 -7.27 -24.05 -6.50
CA PRO A 131 -8.69 -23.70 -6.47
C PRO A 131 -9.27 -23.64 -5.06
N ASP A 132 -8.62 -24.29 -4.11
CA ASP A 132 -9.02 -24.45 -2.72
C ASP A 132 -8.46 -23.33 -1.81
N PHE A 133 -8.01 -22.21 -2.38
CA PHE A 133 -7.64 -20.99 -1.65
C PHE A 133 -8.77 -19.95 -1.71
N MET A 134 -9.02 -19.27 -0.59
CA MET A 134 -9.74 -18.00 -0.62
C MET A 134 -8.81 -16.93 -1.18
N LYS A 135 -9.09 -16.48 -2.42
CA LYS A 135 -8.31 -15.46 -3.11
C LYS A 135 -9.12 -14.18 -3.10
N PHE A 136 -8.68 -13.19 -2.33
CA PHE A 136 -9.46 -11.97 -2.15
C PHE A 136 -8.72 -10.67 -2.46
N ALA A 137 -9.51 -9.66 -2.82
CA ALA A 137 -9.07 -8.29 -2.99
C ALA A 137 -10.15 -7.33 -2.49
N VAL A 138 -9.74 -6.14 -2.07
CA VAL A 138 -10.65 -5.06 -1.66
C VAL A 138 -10.49 -3.92 -2.66
N LEU A 139 -11.57 -3.54 -3.32
CA LEU A 139 -11.62 -2.43 -4.28
C LEU A 139 -12.23 -1.21 -3.61
N ARG A 140 -11.90 -0.01 -4.10
CA ARG A 140 -12.38 1.26 -3.55
C ARG A 140 -12.92 2.14 -4.66
N ASN A 141 -13.90 2.98 -4.33
CA ASN A 141 -14.36 4.06 -5.21
C ASN A 141 -13.16 4.87 -5.74
N VAL A 142 -13.06 4.97 -7.06
CA VAL A 142 -11.88 5.54 -7.75
C VAL A 142 -11.63 6.99 -7.34
N HIS A 143 -12.68 7.82 -7.28
CA HIS A 143 -12.58 9.22 -6.89
C HIS A 143 -12.01 9.37 -5.46
N ALA A 144 -12.58 8.62 -4.50
CA ALA A 144 -12.12 8.64 -3.12
C ALA A 144 -10.67 8.14 -2.98
N ARG A 145 -10.31 7.13 -3.76
CA ARG A 145 -8.97 6.53 -3.77
C ARG A 145 -7.91 7.49 -4.34
N LEU A 146 -8.19 8.12 -5.48
CA LEU A 146 -7.29 9.10 -6.12
C LEU A 146 -7.10 10.34 -5.23
N LEU A 147 -8.17 10.88 -4.65
CA LEU A 147 -8.05 12.01 -3.72
C LEU A 147 -7.27 11.61 -2.46
N SER A 148 -7.46 10.40 -1.95
CA SER A 148 -6.69 9.88 -0.81
C SER A 148 -5.20 9.72 -1.14
N ALA A 149 -4.86 9.29 -2.36
CA ALA A 149 -3.48 9.21 -2.83
C ALA A 149 -2.87 10.61 -2.94
N TRP A 150 -3.57 11.54 -3.60
CA TRP A 150 -3.09 12.90 -3.78
C TRP A 150 -2.88 13.63 -2.44
N THR A 151 -3.87 13.55 -1.55
CA THR A 151 -3.81 14.22 -0.24
C THR A 151 -2.61 13.75 0.58
N GLU A 152 -2.37 12.44 0.67
CA GLU A 152 -1.22 11.92 1.40
C GLU A 152 0.10 12.30 0.71
N LYS A 153 0.20 12.07 -0.60
CA LYS A 153 1.48 12.10 -1.32
C LYS A 153 1.90 13.51 -1.75
N PHE A 154 0.98 14.32 -2.25
CA PHE A 154 1.28 15.62 -2.87
C PHE A 154 0.96 16.81 -1.97
N LEU A 155 0.13 16.62 -0.93
CA LEU A 155 -0.18 17.65 0.05
C LEU A 155 0.55 17.39 1.37
N LEU A 156 0.20 16.35 2.13
CA LEU A 156 0.69 16.16 3.50
C LEU A 156 2.18 15.78 3.57
N ASN A 157 2.61 14.78 2.78
CA ASN A 157 3.94 14.20 2.91
C ASN A 157 4.90 14.67 1.81
N ARG A 158 4.59 15.77 1.09
CA ARG A 158 5.36 16.21 -0.09
C ARG A 158 6.83 16.55 0.19
N HIS A 159 7.14 16.90 1.44
CA HIS A 159 8.50 17.19 1.90
C HIS A 159 9.28 15.94 2.36
N GLU A 160 8.62 14.80 2.50
CA GLU A 160 9.27 13.56 2.93
C GLU A 160 10.09 12.95 1.77
N ARG A 161 11.39 12.80 1.96
CA ARG A 161 12.29 12.25 0.91
C ARG A 161 11.86 10.86 0.40
N GLY A 162 11.38 10.00 1.29
CA GLY A 162 10.89 8.67 0.90
C GLY A 162 9.63 8.74 0.02
N ASN A 163 8.80 9.75 0.24
CA ASN A 163 7.61 10.02 -0.55
C ASN A 163 7.93 10.59 -1.94
N GLN A 164 8.97 11.41 -2.05
CA GLN A 164 9.40 12.04 -3.32
C GLN A 164 9.82 11.04 -4.39
N MET A 165 10.18 9.80 -4.03
CA MET A 165 10.42 8.72 -4.99
C MET A 165 9.14 8.34 -5.78
N HIS A 166 7.97 8.53 -5.18
CA HIS A 166 6.67 8.28 -5.81
C HIS A 166 6.19 9.51 -6.59
N THR A 167 6.28 10.69 -5.99
CA THR A 167 5.69 11.91 -6.56
C THR A 167 6.61 12.61 -7.56
N GLY A 168 7.93 12.47 -7.43
CA GLY A 168 8.93 13.15 -8.25
C GLY A 168 8.69 13.08 -9.76
N PRO A 169 8.43 11.88 -10.35
CA PRO A 169 8.13 11.76 -11.77
C PRO A 169 6.90 12.57 -12.22
N VAL A 170 5.86 12.62 -11.37
CA VAL A 170 4.62 13.38 -11.65
C VAL A 170 4.88 14.87 -11.55
N VAL A 171 5.53 15.31 -10.46
CA VAL A 171 5.84 16.72 -10.23
C VAL A 171 6.75 17.26 -11.34
N ALA A 172 7.78 16.51 -11.72
CA ALA A 172 8.68 16.85 -12.83
C ALA A 172 7.92 17.02 -14.16
N ALA A 173 7.03 16.07 -14.47
CA ALA A 173 6.29 16.06 -15.73
C ALA A 173 5.28 17.21 -15.81
N VAL A 174 4.53 17.46 -14.72
CA VAL A 174 3.53 18.53 -14.67
C VAL A 174 4.19 19.91 -14.69
N GLN A 175 5.26 20.10 -13.92
CA GLN A 175 5.97 21.39 -13.84
C GLN A 175 6.90 21.62 -15.03
N GLN A 176 7.15 20.59 -15.86
CA GLN A 176 8.10 20.61 -16.98
C GLN A 176 9.51 21.02 -16.55
N GLN A 177 9.96 20.49 -15.41
CA GLN A 177 11.24 20.84 -14.80
C GLN A 177 12.04 19.59 -14.43
N THR A 178 13.37 19.66 -14.62
CA THR A 178 14.30 18.59 -14.24
C THR A 178 14.52 18.51 -12.74
N ARG A 179 14.29 19.61 -12.00
CA ARG A 179 14.33 19.69 -10.54
C ARG A 179 12.93 20.05 -10.03
N PRO A 180 12.16 19.06 -9.55
CA PRO A 180 10.80 19.29 -9.08
C PRO A 180 10.74 20.23 -7.87
N ASP A 181 9.82 21.19 -7.90
CA ASP A 181 9.45 21.99 -6.73
C ASP A 181 8.38 21.23 -5.93
N PHE A 182 8.82 20.52 -4.89
CA PHE A 182 7.94 19.78 -3.99
C PHE A 182 7.22 20.68 -2.97
N HIS A 183 7.68 21.91 -2.75
CA HIS A 183 6.94 22.85 -1.92
C HIS A 183 5.67 23.28 -2.63
N ARG A 184 5.81 23.74 -3.88
CA ARG A 184 4.70 24.05 -4.77
C ARG A 184 3.86 22.81 -5.08
N SER A 185 4.51 21.68 -5.36
CA SER A 185 3.90 20.39 -5.68
C SER A 185 2.92 20.49 -6.87
N VAL A 186 1.89 19.66 -6.92
CA VAL A 186 0.94 19.52 -8.04
C VAL A 186 -0.49 19.64 -7.53
N SER A 187 -1.31 20.47 -8.18
CA SER A 187 -2.75 20.60 -7.88
C SER A 187 -3.48 19.27 -8.09
N PHE A 188 -4.65 19.07 -7.48
CA PHE A 188 -5.40 17.82 -7.70
C PHE A 188 -5.84 17.68 -9.16
N ALA A 189 -6.23 18.78 -9.81
CA ALA A 189 -6.62 18.77 -11.22
C ALA A 189 -5.49 18.33 -12.14
N ASP A 190 -4.28 18.86 -11.95
CA ASP A 190 -3.12 18.50 -12.76
C ASP A 190 -2.66 17.06 -12.50
N PHE A 191 -2.79 16.60 -11.25
CA PHE A 191 -2.59 15.21 -10.90
C PHE A 191 -3.57 14.28 -11.65
N ILE A 192 -4.87 14.59 -11.66
CA ILE A 192 -5.86 13.80 -12.39
C ILE A 192 -5.54 13.79 -13.89
N ARG A 193 -5.30 14.96 -14.50
CA ARG A 193 -4.96 15.05 -15.93
C ARG A 193 -3.76 14.16 -16.26
N TYR A 194 -2.66 14.28 -15.49
CA TYR A 194 -1.48 13.43 -15.66
C TYR A 194 -1.83 11.93 -15.57
N VAL A 195 -2.54 11.52 -14.52
CA VAL A 195 -2.88 10.11 -14.28
C VAL A 195 -3.77 9.54 -15.39
N THR A 196 -4.68 10.34 -15.93
CA THR A 196 -5.61 9.92 -16.99
C THR A 196 -4.99 9.93 -18.39
N SER A 197 -3.91 10.69 -18.60
CA SER A 197 -3.20 10.75 -19.89
C SER A 197 -2.02 9.78 -20.01
N ALA A 198 -1.42 9.36 -18.90
CA ALA A 198 -0.26 8.47 -18.90
C ALA A 198 -0.63 7.01 -19.18
N ASP A 199 0.35 6.20 -19.64
CA ASP A 199 0.15 4.74 -19.76
C ASP A 199 -0.17 4.15 -18.37
N PRO A 200 -1.34 3.50 -18.18
CA PRO A 200 -1.72 2.93 -16.88
C PRO A 200 -0.70 1.97 -16.27
N ARG A 201 0.12 1.32 -17.11
CA ARG A 201 1.15 0.35 -16.68
C ARG A 201 2.40 1.00 -16.12
N THR A 202 2.63 2.28 -16.39
CA THR A 202 3.79 3.03 -15.88
C THR A 202 3.45 3.85 -14.64
N LEU A 203 2.16 4.06 -14.36
CA LEU A 203 1.69 4.75 -13.16
C LEU A 203 2.16 4.09 -11.87
N ASP A 204 2.41 4.92 -10.85
CA ASP A 204 2.77 4.45 -9.51
C ASP A 204 1.66 3.56 -8.91
N PRO A 205 2.03 2.51 -8.15
CA PRO A 205 1.09 1.66 -7.41
C PRO A 205 -0.01 2.41 -6.63
N HIS A 206 0.26 3.58 -6.07
CA HIS A 206 -0.73 4.27 -5.23
C HIS A 206 -1.94 4.82 -6.01
N TRP A 207 -1.83 5.06 -7.32
CA TRP A 207 -2.91 5.65 -8.14
C TRP A 207 -3.17 4.99 -9.49
N ARG A 208 -2.48 3.89 -9.83
CA ARG A 208 -2.78 3.11 -11.04
C ARG A 208 -4.16 2.43 -11.00
N PRO A 209 -4.76 2.00 -12.12
CA PRO A 209 -6.02 1.27 -12.08
C PRO A 209 -5.93 -0.03 -11.26
N GLN A 210 -6.97 -0.30 -10.48
CA GLN A 210 -7.10 -1.44 -9.56
C GLN A 210 -7.20 -2.75 -10.32
N ILE A 211 -7.86 -2.76 -11.47
CA ILE A 211 -8.00 -3.95 -12.33
C ILE A 211 -6.64 -4.53 -12.75
N LEU A 212 -5.60 -3.68 -12.85
CA LEU A 212 -4.26 -4.14 -13.21
C LEU A 212 -3.63 -5.00 -12.10
N TYR A 213 -4.01 -4.81 -10.84
CA TYR A 213 -3.55 -5.64 -9.72
C TYR A 213 -4.11 -7.06 -9.77
N LEU A 214 -5.32 -7.21 -10.32
CA LEU A 214 -6.03 -8.49 -10.35
C LEU A 214 -5.49 -9.45 -11.43
N ARG A 215 -4.51 -9.02 -12.24
CA ARG A 215 -3.98 -9.82 -13.34
C ARG A 215 -3.17 -11.02 -12.85
N GLY A 216 -3.45 -12.17 -13.46
CA GLY A 216 -2.67 -13.40 -13.28
C GLY A 216 -3.06 -14.26 -12.07
N ILE A 217 -4.16 -13.91 -11.39
CA ILE A 217 -4.84 -14.73 -10.37
C ILE A 217 -6.34 -14.52 -10.56
N GLU A 218 -7.11 -15.59 -10.55
CA GLU A 218 -8.57 -15.51 -10.46
C GLU A 218 -8.98 -15.32 -9.00
N TYR A 219 -9.47 -14.12 -8.67
CA TYR A 219 -9.92 -13.78 -7.32
C TYR A 219 -11.37 -14.21 -7.14
N THR A 220 -11.62 -14.99 -6.09
CA THR A 220 -12.94 -15.58 -5.79
C THR A 220 -13.78 -14.70 -4.87
N HIS A 221 -13.15 -13.78 -4.14
CA HIS A 221 -13.82 -12.92 -3.16
C HIS A 221 -13.39 -11.46 -3.35
N LEU A 222 -14.29 -10.62 -3.87
CA LEU A 222 -14.03 -9.21 -4.07
C LEU A 222 -14.93 -8.40 -3.15
N PHE A 223 -14.36 -7.43 -2.45
CA PHE A 223 -15.08 -6.62 -1.46
C PHE A 223 -14.97 -5.13 -1.77
N ASP A 224 -15.96 -4.36 -1.30
CA ASP A 224 -15.91 -2.90 -1.29
C ASP A 224 -15.17 -2.40 -0.04
N PHE A 225 -14.24 -1.47 -0.23
CA PHE A 225 -13.50 -0.79 0.83
C PHE A 225 -14.41 -0.09 1.83
N ASP A 226 -15.53 0.48 1.39
CA ASP A 226 -16.47 1.14 2.30
C ASP A 226 -17.14 0.13 3.25
N ARG A 227 -17.05 -1.17 2.93
CA ARG A 227 -17.52 -2.31 3.72
C ARG A 227 -16.39 -3.30 4.03
N ILE A 228 -15.16 -2.79 4.24
CA ILE A 228 -13.96 -3.61 4.44
C ILE A 228 -14.05 -4.66 5.56
N ASN A 229 -14.91 -4.44 6.57
CA ASN A 229 -15.13 -5.43 7.63
C ASN A 229 -15.85 -6.69 7.12
N GLU A 230 -16.59 -6.64 5.99
CA GLU A 230 -17.12 -7.84 5.33
C GLU A 230 -15.99 -8.77 4.85
N ALA A 231 -14.85 -8.19 4.42
CA ALA A 231 -13.67 -8.98 4.08
C ALA A 231 -13.07 -9.67 5.31
N ILE A 232 -13.16 -9.03 6.48
CA ILE A 232 -12.72 -9.62 7.74
C ILE A 232 -13.66 -10.75 8.14
N ASP A 233 -14.97 -10.53 8.12
CA ASP A 233 -15.95 -11.56 8.48
C ASP A 233 -15.84 -12.79 7.55
N ALA A 234 -15.61 -12.59 6.25
CA ALA A 234 -15.35 -13.68 5.32
C ALA A 234 -14.04 -14.44 5.63
N LEU A 235 -12.97 -13.73 6.02
CA LEU A 235 -11.73 -14.37 6.46
C LEU A 235 -11.93 -15.20 7.72
N GLU A 236 -12.69 -14.70 8.71
CA GLU A 236 -12.97 -15.47 9.92
C GLU A 236 -13.83 -16.69 9.61
N ALA A 237 -14.85 -16.55 8.77
CA ALA A 237 -15.69 -17.68 8.34
C ALA A 237 -14.86 -18.74 7.60
N TRP A 238 -13.89 -18.32 6.78
CA TRP A 238 -13.00 -19.23 6.06
C TRP A 238 -11.99 -19.93 6.95
N THR A 239 -11.42 -19.22 7.93
CA THR A 239 -10.24 -19.67 8.67
C THR A 239 -10.54 -20.15 10.09
N GLY A 240 -11.69 -19.77 10.65
CA GLY A 240 -12.01 -19.93 12.07
C GLY A 240 -11.21 -19.03 13.01
N VAL A 241 -10.38 -18.12 12.50
CA VAL A 241 -9.51 -17.24 13.30
C VAL A 241 -10.16 -15.88 13.49
N THR A 242 -10.25 -15.42 14.74
CA THR A 242 -10.75 -14.06 15.04
C THR A 242 -9.70 -12.99 14.73
N LEU A 243 -10.10 -11.95 13.99
CA LEU A 243 -9.27 -10.87 13.50
C LEU A 243 -9.80 -9.47 13.93
N PRO A 244 -8.91 -8.51 14.22
CA PRO A 244 -9.31 -7.14 14.52
C PRO A 244 -10.05 -6.48 13.35
N ARG A 245 -11.17 -5.82 13.64
CA ARG A 245 -11.92 -5.00 12.68
C ARG A 245 -11.26 -3.65 12.46
N GLN A 246 -11.52 -3.05 11.31
CA GLN A 246 -11.17 -1.65 11.10
C GLN A 246 -12.19 -0.76 11.81
N ALA A 247 -11.70 0.20 12.60
CA ALA A 247 -12.55 1.20 13.22
C ALA A 247 -13.27 2.04 12.14
N VAL A 248 -14.58 2.20 12.30
CA VAL A 248 -15.43 3.05 11.47
C VAL A 248 -14.86 4.48 11.49
N ASN A 249 -14.71 5.12 10.33
CA ASN A 249 -14.13 6.46 10.11
C ASN A 249 -12.60 6.62 10.19
N SER A 250 -11.82 5.55 10.35
CA SER A 250 -10.35 5.64 10.52
C SER A 250 -9.57 6.29 9.35
N THR A 251 -10.11 6.33 8.13
CA THR A 251 -9.35 6.82 6.96
C THR A 251 -9.59 8.28 6.61
N GLY A 252 -10.36 9.03 7.41
CA GLY A 252 -10.87 10.36 7.01
C GLY A 252 -11.78 10.30 5.76
N SER A 253 -11.96 9.09 5.22
CA SER A 253 -12.78 8.54 4.15
C SER A 253 -14.29 8.74 4.22
N GLY A 254 -14.83 8.94 5.41
CA GLY A 254 -16.29 8.97 5.62
C GLY A 254 -16.85 10.32 6.02
N SER A 255 -16.01 11.27 6.43
CA SER A 255 -16.52 12.54 6.98
C SER A 255 -17.00 13.46 5.85
N SER A 256 -18.31 13.65 5.78
CA SER A 256 -19.03 14.74 5.10
C SER A 256 -18.70 16.13 5.66
N GLY A 257 -17.79 16.21 6.63
CA GLY A 257 -17.26 17.44 7.17
C GLY A 257 -16.10 18.00 6.35
N GLY A 258 -16.11 19.32 6.20
CA GLY A 258 -15.00 20.09 5.66
C GLY A 258 -15.46 21.48 5.25
N MET A 259 -14.51 22.41 5.18
CA MET A 259 -14.76 23.74 4.65
C MET A 259 -15.14 23.63 3.17
N LYS A 260 -16.22 24.32 2.76
CA LYS A 260 -16.55 24.48 1.34
C LYS A 260 -15.57 25.49 0.75
N LEU A 261 -14.76 25.05 -0.20
CA LEU A 261 -13.83 25.89 -0.94
C LEU A 261 -14.01 25.60 -2.44
N PRO A 262 -14.85 26.37 -3.15
CA PRO A 262 -15.02 26.19 -4.58
C PRO A 262 -13.68 26.17 -5.31
N ASN A 263 -13.55 25.27 -6.29
CA ASN A 263 -12.33 25.12 -7.11
C ASN A 263 -11.07 24.70 -6.34
N ALA A 264 -11.19 24.04 -5.19
CA ALA A 264 -10.05 23.50 -4.45
C ALA A 264 -9.16 22.56 -5.29
N HIS A 265 -9.71 21.91 -6.32
CA HIS A 265 -8.94 21.08 -7.24
C HIS A 265 -7.83 21.81 -8.00
N ALA A 266 -8.01 23.11 -8.26
CA ALA A 266 -7.07 23.94 -9.01
C ALA A 266 -6.02 24.61 -8.13
N LEU A 267 -6.18 24.56 -6.80
CA LEU A 267 -5.24 25.19 -5.88
C LEU A 267 -3.97 24.36 -5.74
N GLU A 268 -2.85 25.06 -5.66
CA GLU A 268 -1.55 24.43 -5.39
C GLU A 268 -1.50 23.97 -3.92
N PRO A 269 -0.91 22.80 -3.63
CA PRO A 269 -0.85 22.25 -2.28
C PRO A 269 -0.38 23.21 -1.18
N HIS A 270 0.60 24.08 -1.47
CA HIS A 270 1.10 25.04 -0.49
C HIS A 270 0.05 26.09 -0.06
N VAL A 271 -0.96 26.36 -0.89
CA VAL A 271 -2.09 27.25 -0.54
C VAL A 271 -3.04 26.56 0.44
N LEU A 272 -3.01 25.23 0.50
CA LEU A 272 -3.93 24.42 1.28
C LEU A 272 -3.40 24.07 2.68
N ASP A 273 -2.12 24.29 2.95
CA ASP A 273 -1.47 23.89 4.21
C ASP A 273 -2.15 24.49 5.44
N ASP A 274 -2.52 25.77 5.34
CA ASP A 274 -3.07 26.54 6.44
C ASP A 274 -4.60 26.50 6.49
N LEU A 275 -5.23 25.77 5.56
CA LEU A 275 -6.68 25.68 5.49
C LEU A 275 -7.22 24.53 6.36
N PRO A 276 -8.38 24.72 7.00
CA PRO A 276 -9.11 23.60 7.56
C PRO A 276 -9.37 22.54 6.49
N ARG A 277 -9.56 21.30 6.92
CA ARG A 277 -9.88 20.18 6.03
C ARG A 277 -11.01 20.57 5.06
N ILE A 278 -10.72 20.49 3.76
CA ILE A 278 -11.65 20.84 2.69
C ILE A 278 -12.62 19.69 2.41
N ALA A 279 -13.87 20.03 2.11
CA ALA A 279 -14.88 19.04 1.74
C ALA A 279 -14.52 18.38 0.40
N ARG A 280 -14.66 17.05 0.29
CA ARG A 280 -14.16 16.32 -0.89
C ARG A 280 -14.76 16.75 -2.21
N HIS A 281 -16.05 17.08 -2.23
CA HIS A 281 -16.73 17.51 -3.45
C HIS A 281 -16.11 18.78 -4.06
N CYS A 282 -15.38 19.57 -3.28
CA CYS A 282 -14.65 20.75 -3.77
C CYS A 282 -13.46 20.41 -4.69
N PHE A 283 -12.96 19.17 -4.62
CA PHE A 283 -11.88 18.68 -5.46
C PHE A 283 -12.35 18.07 -6.78
N PHE A 284 -13.66 18.06 -7.05
CA PHE A 284 -14.20 17.46 -8.26
C PHE A 284 -15.04 18.49 -9.03
N ASN A 285 -15.04 18.34 -10.35
CA ASN A 285 -15.88 19.07 -11.28
C ASN A 285 -16.20 18.13 -12.46
N GLU A 286 -17.08 18.55 -13.35
CA GLU A 286 -17.55 17.73 -14.47
C GLU A 286 -16.42 17.24 -15.40
N GLU A 287 -15.40 18.08 -15.64
CA GLU A 287 -14.22 17.72 -16.44
C GLU A 287 -13.45 16.57 -15.78
N LEU A 288 -13.08 16.72 -14.51
CA LEU A 288 -12.29 15.73 -13.77
C LEU A 288 -13.08 14.43 -13.58
N ASP A 289 -14.38 14.52 -13.31
CA ASP A 289 -15.25 13.35 -13.18
C ASP A 289 -15.33 12.57 -14.50
N SER A 290 -15.42 13.28 -15.63
CA SER A 290 -15.41 12.66 -16.97
C SER A 290 -14.07 11.98 -17.27
N LEU A 291 -12.95 12.63 -16.96
CA LEU A 291 -11.61 12.04 -17.12
C LEU A 291 -11.45 10.76 -16.29
N ILE A 292 -11.84 10.80 -15.01
CA ILE A 292 -11.76 9.65 -14.11
C ILE A 292 -12.65 8.51 -14.61
N THR A 293 -13.90 8.82 -14.95
CA THR A 293 -14.88 7.82 -15.40
C THR A 293 -14.40 7.09 -16.65
N ASN A 294 -13.85 7.82 -17.61
CA ASN A 294 -13.35 7.24 -18.85
C ASN A 294 -12.08 6.39 -18.62
N SER A 295 -11.08 6.92 -17.91
CA SER A 295 -9.79 6.24 -17.73
C SER A 295 -9.85 5.06 -16.76
N PHE A 296 -10.81 5.04 -15.84
CA PHE A 296 -10.98 4.00 -14.82
C PHE A 296 -12.29 3.21 -14.96
N ALA A 297 -12.91 3.22 -16.14
CA ALA A 297 -14.20 2.56 -16.39
C ALA A 297 -14.25 1.09 -15.90
N GLN A 298 -13.17 0.32 -16.11
CA GLN A 298 -13.10 -1.08 -15.66
C GLN A 298 -13.09 -1.22 -14.13
N ASP A 299 -12.44 -0.30 -13.41
CA ASP A 299 -12.46 -0.30 -11.95
C ASP A 299 -13.88 0.00 -11.43
N ILE A 300 -14.56 0.96 -12.06
CA ILE A 300 -15.92 1.37 -11.72
C ILE A 300 -16.90 0.23 -11.98
N GLU A 301 -16.86 -0.37 -13.17
CA GLU A 301 -17.73 -1.49 -13.53
C GLU A 301 -17.53 -2.69 -12.57
N MET A 302 -16.28 -2.98 -12.19
CA MET A 302 -15.98 -4.03 -11.22
C MET A 302 -16.58 -3.73 -9.84
N LEU A 303 -16.43 -2.49 -9.36
CA LEU A 303 -16.99 -2.09 -8.07
C LEU A 303 -18.52 -2.14 -8.06
N GLU A 304 -19.17 -1.74 -9.15
CA GLU A 304 -20.62 -1.88 -9.30
C GLU A 304 -21.07 -3.35 -9.29
N LYS A 305 -20.31 -4.25 -9.93
CA LYS A 305 -20.60 -5.70 -9.88
C LYS A 305 -20.53 -6.22 -8.45
N ILE A 306 -19.51 -5.82 -7.68
CA ILE A 306 -19.37 -6.17 -6.26
C ILE A 306 -20.60 -5.69 -5.48
N ASN A 307 -21.00 -4.44 -5.69
CA ASN A 307 -22.13 -3.85 -4.96
C ASN A 307 -23.51 -4.39 -5.36
N ARG A 308 -23.65 -4.96 -6.56
CA ARG A 308 -24.89 -5.67 -6.97
C ARG A 308 -24.97 -7.12 -6.46
N SER A 309 -23.84 -7.71 -6.08
CA SER A 309 -23.74 -9.12 -5.68
C SER A 309 -23.77 -9.32 -4.17
N ALA A 310 -23.75 -8.23 -3.41
CA ALA A 310 -23.81 -8.19 -1.95
C ALA A 310 -25.22 -7.85 -1.47
#